data_AF-A0A2H0LYD1-F1
#
_entry.id   AF-A0A2H0LYD1-F1
#
_cell.length_a   1.000
_cell.length_b   1.000
_cell.length_c   1.000
_cell.angle_alpha   90.00
_cell.angle_beta   90.00
_cell.angle_gamma   90.00
#
_symmetry.space_group_name_H-M   'P 1'
#
loop_
_entity.id
_entity.type
_entity.pdbx_description
1 polymer ?
#
loop_
_entity_poly.entity_id
_entity_poly.type
_entity_poly.pdbx_seq_one_letter_code
_entity_poly.pdbx_strand_id
1 'polypeptide(L)'
;MLDLSLHILDIIENAVRARARNINIAILKENSNDRLSISIIDDGEGMDKEMLKKSMDPFFTTKDGKKIGLGLSLFAQAAQQAGGNFKIDSEKGRGTFIKAVFKLSHPDIKPMGDILETVASMITAYPAVRFTYDYRDGENNYYFDSHE
;
A
#
# COMPACT_ATOMS: atom_id res chain seq x y z
N MET A 1 -5.55 -13.85 -10.73
CA MET A 1 -5.33 -12.55 -11.41
C MET A 1 -4.69 -11.64 -10.37
N LEU A 2 -3.65 -10.88 -10.71
CA LEU A 2 -3.09 -9.91 -9.76
C LEU A 2 -4.10 -8.77 -9.56
N ASP A 3 -4.50 -8.54 -8.31
CA ASP A 3 -5.43 -7.48 -7.90
C ASP A 3 -4.73 -6.48 -6.96
N LEU A 4 -5.44 -5.41 -6.60
CA LEU A 4 -4.89 -4.35 -5.76
C LEU A 4 -4.71 -4.76 -4.30
N SER A 5 -5.46 -5.75 -3.78
CA SER A 5 -5.28 -6.25 -2.42
C SER A 5 -3.93 -6.96 -2.25
N LEU A 6 -3.45 -7.70 -3.26
CA LEU A 6 -2.10 -8.29 -3.24
C LEU A 6 -0.99 -7.24 -3.18
N HIS A 7 -1.15 -6.09 -3.86
CA HIS A 7 -0.20 -4.99 -3.76
C HIS A 7 -0.20 -4.35 -2.37
N ILE A 8 -1.38 -4.18 -1.78
CA ILE A 8 -1.52 -3.69 -0.40
C ILE A 8 -0.84 -4.66 0.57
N LEU A 9 -1.05 -5.97 0.42
CA LEU A 9 -0.40 -6.99 1.25
C LEU A 9 1.13 -6.88 1.20
N ASP A 10 1.72 -6.83 0.01
CA ASP A 10 3.18 -6.71 -0.16
C ASP A 10 3.74 -5.46 0.53
N ILE A 11 3.00 -4.34 0.52
CA ILE A 11 3.41 -3.09 1.17
C ILE A 11 3.28 -3.18 2.69
N ILE A 12 2.17 -3.73 3.19
CA ILE A 12 1.99 -3.95 4.63
C ILE A 12 3.11 -4.86 5.17
N GLU A 13 3.45 -5.94 4.45
CA GLU A 13 4.58 -6.79 4.82
C GLU A 13 5.91 -6.01 4.89
N ASN A 14 6.13 -5.07 3.96
CA ASN A 14 7.33 -4.24 3.97
C ASN A 14 7.36 -3.35 5.21
N ALA A 15 6.25 -2.72 5.57
CA ALA A 15 6.12 -1.90 6.77
C ALA A 15 6.37 -2.72 8.05
N VAL A 16 5.78 -3.92 8.16
CA VAL A 16 6.00 -4.82 9.29
C VAL A 16 7.48 -5.23 9.40
N ARG A 17 8.12 -5.57 8.28
CA ARG A 17 9.57 -5.88 8.24
C ARG A 17 10.43 -4.69 8.64
N ALA A 18 9.99 -3.48 8.29
CA ALA A 18 10.57 -2.22 8.74
C ALA A 18 10.21 -1.88 10.19
N ARG A 19 9.63 -2.82 10.96
CA ARG A 19 9.29 -2.67 12.38
C ARG A 19 8.31 -1.53 12.67
N ALA A 20 7.42 -1.26 11.72
CA ALA A 20 6.29 -0.38 11.97
C ALA A 20 5.43 -0.92 13.12
N ARG A 21 4.96 -0.01 13.97
CA ARG A 21 4.00 -0.26 15.05
C ARG A 21 2.62 0.28 14.71
N ASN A 22 2.54 1.25 13.81
CA ASN A 22 1.31 1.83 13.32
C ASN A 22 1.31 1.78 11.79
N ILE A 23 0.28 1.17 11.22
CA ILE A 23 0.06 1.12 9.77
C ILE A 23 -1.35 1.65 9.49
N ASN A 24 -1.41 2.74 8.73
CA ASN A 24 -2.66 3.31 8.25
C ASN A 24 -2.86 2.97 6.78
N ILE A 25 -4.00 2.40 6.45
CA ILE A 25 -4.46 2.14 5.09
C ILE A 25 -5.66 3.04 4.84
N ALA A 26 -5.61 3.85 3.80
CA ALA A 26 -6.73 4.67 3.38
C ALA A 26 -7.06 4.47 1.90
N ILE A 27 -8.34 4.27 1.60
CA ILE A 27 -8.88 4.08 0.26
C ILE A 27 -9.97 5.12 0.03
N LEU A 28 -9.76 5.95 -0.98
CA LEU A 28 -10.70 6.99 -1.38
C LEU A 28 -11.10 6.76 -2.84
N LYS A 29 -12.37 6.42 -3.05
CA LYS A 29 -13.00 6.28 -4.36
C LYS A 29 -13.87 7.51 -4.62
N GLU A 30 -13.58 8.21 -5.70
CA GLU A 30 -14.27 9.43 -6.10
C GLU A 30 -14.82 9.25 -7.51
N ASN A 31 -16.04 8.70 -7.62
CA ASN A 31 -16.67 8.44 -8.93
C ASN A 31 -16.83 9.72 -9.77
N SER A 32 -17.15 10.85 -9.14
CA SER A 32 -17.29 12.15 -9.81
C SER A 32 -15.97 12.67 -10.41
N ASN A 33 -14.84 12.28 -9.83
CA ASN A 33 -13.50 12.67 -10.28
C ASN A 33 -12.80 11.54 -11.06
N ASP A 34 -13.51 10.43 -11.35
CA ASP A 34 -12.99 9.24 -12.03
C ASP A 34 -11.70 8.71 -11.40
N ARG A 35 -11.63 8.72 -10.06
CA ARG A 35 -10.39 8.54 -9.31
C ARG A 35 -10.52 7.55 -8.18
N LEU A 36 -9.55 6.64 -8.08
CA LEU A 36 -9.33 5.80 -6.91
C LEU A 36 -7.95 6.12 -6.33
N SER A 37 -7.88 6.42 -5.04
CA SER A 37 -6.63 6.62 -4.32
C SER A 37 -6.48 5.56 -3.24
N ILE A 38 -5.31 4.94 -3.18
CA ILE A 38 -4.92 4.04 -2.10
C ILE A 38 -3.65 4.62 -1.49
N SER A 39 -3.68 4.91 -0.20
CA SER A 39 -2.51 5.35 0.55
C SER A 39 -2.22 4.44 1.73
N ILE A 40 -0.95 4.18 1.95
CA ILE A 40 -0.45 3.42 3.09
C ILE A 40 0.62 4.27 3.77
N ILE A 41 0.47 4.48 5.08
CA ILE A 41 1.43 5.18 5.94
C ILE A 41 1.89 4.20 7.00
N ASP A 42 3.19 4.10 7.21
CA ASP A 42 3.77 3.37 8.34
C ASP A 42 4.76 4.25 9.12
N ASP A 43 4.99 3.89 10.39
CA ASP A 43 5.97 4.51 11.28
C ASP A 43 7.24 3.66 11.46
N GLY A 44 7.56 2.81 10.48
CA GLY A 44 8.72 1.93 10.52
C GLY A 44 10.05 2.67 10.42
N GLU A 45 11.12 1.92 10.21
CA GLU A 45 12.49 2.43 10.13
C GLU A 45 12.72 3.41 8.97
N GLY A 46 11.84 3.45 7.98
CA GLY A 46 11.96 4.26 6.77
C GLY A 46 13.22 3.97 5.96
N MET A 47 13.41 4.75 4.90
CA MET A 47 14.49 4.61 3.92
C MET A 47 15.22 5.95 3.77
N ASP A 48 16.54 5.91 3.69
CA ASP A 48 17.31 7.06 3.20
C ASP A 48 17.12 7.23 1.68
N LYS A 49 17.66 8.32 1.11
CA LYS A 49 17.50 8.64 -0.31
C LYS A 49 18.05 7.55 -1.24
N GLU A 50 19.13 6.88 -0.86
CA GLU A 50 19.75 5.85 -1.70
C GLU A 50 18.92 4.56 -1.67
N MET A 51 18.48 4.15 -0.48
CA MET A 51 17.62 3.01 -0.28
C MET A 51 16.26 3.21 -0.95
N LEU A 52 15.66 4.40 -0.84
CA LEU A 52 14.39 4.74 -1.49
C LEU A 52 14.49 4.66 -3.01
N LYS A 53 15.62 5.11 -3.59
CA LYS A 53 15.85 4.98 -5.03
C LYS A 53 15.96 3.52 -5.45
N LYS A 54 16.64 2.69 -4.65
CA LYS A 54 16.80 1.25 -4.89
C LYS A 54 15.50 0.48 -4.66
N SER A 55 14.64 0.87 -3.71
CA SER A 55 13.38 0.16 -3.41
C SER A 55 12.37 0.22 -4.56
N MET A 56 12.57 1.12 -5.52
CA MET A 56 11.77 1.22 -6.75
C MET A 56 12.32 0.37 -7.89
N ASP A 57 13.53 -0.21 -7.77
CA ASP A 57 14.08 -1.14 -8.74
C ASP A 57 13.41 -2.52 -8.55
N PRO A 58 12.71 -3.05 -9.58
CA PRO A 58 12.03 -4.33 -9.48
C PRO A 58 12.95 -5.50 -9.07
N PHE A 59 14.25 -5.43 -9.37
CA PHE A 59 15.19 -6.50 -9.08
C PHE A 59 15.88 -6.35 -7.71
N PHE A 60 15.64 -5.25 -7.01
CA PHE A 60 16.22 -4.99 -5.69
C PHE A 60 15.28 -5.47 -4.58
N THR A 61 15.80 -6.26 -3.65
CA THR A 61 15.05 -6.74 -2.48
C THR A 61 15.95 -6.93 -1.28
N THR A 62 15.43 -6.62 -0.10
CA THR A 62 16.04 -6.94 1.19
C THR A 62 15.33 -8.11 1.90
N LYS A 63 14.35 -8.75 1.24
CA LYS A 63 13.63 -9.92 1.77
C LYS A 63 14.48 -11.20 1.59
N ASP A 64 14.97 -11.79 2.68
CA ASP A 64 15.67 -13.08 2.66
C ASP A 64 14.81 -14.16 1.98
N GLY A 65 15.39 -14.86 1.00
CA GLY A 65 14.72 -15.94 0.25
C GLY A 65 13.83 -15.52 -0.92
N LYS A 66 13.47 -14.23 -1.06
CA LYS A 66 12.76 -13.71 -2.25
C LYS A 66 13.82 -13.19 -3.23
N LYS A 67 13.91 -13.77 -4.44
CA LYS A 67 14.90 -13.34 -5.45
C LYS A 67 14.57 -11.99 -6.12
N ILE A 68 13.35 -11.46 -5.94
CA ILE A 68 12.86 -10.28 -6.65
C ILE A 68 11.97 -9.43 -5.73
N GLY A 69 12.17 -8.11 -5.71
CA GLY A 69 11.49 -7.14 -4.84
C GLY A 69 10.35 -6.40 -5.54
N LEU A 70 9.47 -7.15 -6.19
CA LEU A 70 8.51 -6.60 -7.15
C LEU A 70 7.40 -5.71 -6.55
N GLY A 71 7.14 -5.76 -5.23
CA GLY A 71 5.93 -5.21 -4.63
C GLY A 71 5.66 -3.73 -4.96
N LEU A 72 6.63 -2.86 -4.66
CA LEU A 72 6.49 -1.41 -4.89
C LEU A 72 6.51 -1.08 -6.39
N SER A 73 7.43 -1.68 -7.15
CA SER A 73 7.55 -1.44 -8.58
C SER A 73 6.30 -1.87 -9.36
N LEU A 74 5.68 -3.00 -9.00
CA LEU A 74 4.47 -3.48 -9.65
C LEU A 74 3.25 -2.64 -9.27
N PHE A 75 3.16 -2.16 -8.02
CA PHE A 75 2.07 -1.27 -7.64
C PHE A 75 2.16 0.08 -8.36
N ALA A 76 3.37 0.63 -8.47
CA ALA A 76 3.63 1.82 -9.27
C ALA A 76 3.27 1.61 -10.74
N GLN A 77 3.68 0.47 -11.31
CA GLN A 77 3.33 0.10 -12.69
C GLN A 77 1.82 -0.06 -12.89
N ALA A 78 1.11 -0.70 -11.95
CA ALA A 78 -0.34 -0.87 -12.01
C ALA A 78 -1.05 0.49 -12.01
N ALA A 79 -0.61 1.44 -11.17
CA ALA A 79 -1.15 2.80 -11.13
C ALA A 79 -0.91 3.55 -12.44
N GLN A 80 0.31 3.49 -12.98
CA GLN A 80 0.66 4.13 -14.25
C GLN A 80 -0.09 3.53 -15.45
N GLN A 81 -0.20 2.20 -15.51
CA GLN A 81 -0.94 1.49 -16.57
C GLN A 81 -2.43 1.82 -16.55
N ALA A 82 -3.00 2.07 -15.36
CA ALA A 82 -4.37 2.51 -15.21
C ALA A 82 -4.56 4.04 -15.39
N GLY A 83 -3.63 4.72 -16.07
CA GLY A 83 -3.71 6.15 -16.35
C GLY A 83 -3.59 7.05 -15.13
N GLY A 84 -3.05 6.55 -14.03
CA GLY A 84 -2.90 7.24 -12.77
C GLY A 84 -1.45 7.58 -12.42
N ASN A 85 -1.16 7.69 -11.12
CA ASN A 85 0.17 8.09 -10.64
C ASN A 85 0.55 7.35 -9.36
N PHE A 86 1.85 7.28 -9.10
CA PHE A 86 2.41 6.68 -7.89
C PHE A 86 3.35 7.67 -7.20
N LYS A 87 3.23 7.79 -5.88
CA LYS A 87 4.12 8.58 -5.03
C LYS A 87 4.59 7.75 -3.86
N ILE A 88 5.87 7.86 -3.55
CA ILE A 88 6.47 7.32 -2.34
C ILE A 88 7.38 8.38 -1.72
N ASP A 89 7.24 8.59 -0.42
CA ASP A 89 8.11 9.43 0.40
C ASP A 89 8.54 8.60 1.61
N SER A 90 9.83 8.63 1.95
CA SER A 90 10.36 7.94 3.12
C SER A 90 11.60 8.65 3.63
N GLU A 91 11.79 8.64 4.94
CA GLU A 91 12.98 9.18 5.59
C GLU A 91 13.40 8.22 6.70
N LYS A 92 14.71 7.96 6.82
CA LYS A 92 15.24 7.06 7.85
C LYS A 92 14.80 7.53 9.24
N GLY A 93 14.14 6.64 9.98
CA GLY A 93 13.60 6.87 11.31
C GLY A 93 12.23 7.55 11.37
N ARG A 94 11.59 7.85 10.22
CA ARG A 94 10.28 8.52 10.15
C ARG A 94 9.17 7.69 9.48
N GLY A 95 9.48 6.48 9.03
CA GLY A 95 8.53 5.62 8.32
C GLY A 95 8.42 5.93 6.83
N THR A 96 7.31 5.48 6.23
CA THR A 96 7.09 5.56 4.79
C THR A 96 5.66 5.96 4.48
N PHE A 97 5.50 6.81 3.48
CA PHE A 97 4.23 7.17 2.87
C PHE A 97 4.21 6.69 1.42
N ILE A 98 3.18 5.94 1.07
CA ILE A 98 2.92 5.49 -0.30
C ILE A 98 1.52 5.94 -0.70
N LYS A 99 1.37 6.45 -1.92
CA LYS A 99 0.08 6.75 -2.52
C LYS A 99 0.06 6.34 -3.99
N ALA A 100 -0.86 5.44 -4.32
CA ALA A 100 -1.20 5.10 -5.69
C ALA A 100 -2.56 5.72 -6.04
N VAL A 101 -2.65 6.31 -7.22
CA VAL A 101 -3.86 6.87 -7.80
C VAL A 101 -4.14 6.15 -9.09
N PHE A 102 -5.39 5.78 -9.35
CA PHE A 102 -5.86 5.08 -10.54
C PHE A 102 -7.04 5.85 -11.13
N LYS A 103 -7.21 5.74 -12.46
CA LYS A 103 -8.40 6.23 -13.14
C LYS A 103 -9.44 5.10 -13.18
N LEU A 104 -10.62 5.31 -12.58
CA LEU A 104 -11.63 4.27 -12.38
C LEU A 104 -12.17 3.72 -13.71
N SER A 105 -12.33 4.58 -14.71
CA SER A 105 -12.82 4.23 -16.04
C SER A 105 -11.78 3.55 -16.95
N HIS A 106 -10.53 3.43 -16.51
CA HIS A 106 -9.46 2.88 -17.35
C HIS A 106 -9.58 1.36 -17.50
N PRO A 107 -9.48 0.79 -18.72
CA PRO A 107 -9.66 -0.65 -18.94
C PRO A 107 -8.62 -1.54 -18.22
N ASP A 108 -7.41 -1.01 -18.00
CA ASP A 108 -6.32 -1.75 -17.35
C ASP A 108 -6.31 -1.65 -15.81
N ILE A 109 -7.32 -1.00 -15.19
CA ILE A 109 -7.41 -0.96 -13.73
C ILE A 109 -7.52 -2.39 -13.19
N LYS A 110 -6.64 -2.73 -12.25
CA LYS A 110 -6.70 -4.06 -11.61
C LYS A 110 -7.93 -4.14 -10.71
N PRO A 111 -8.56 -5.31 -10.57
CA PRO A 111 -9.63 -5.52 -9.60
C PRO A 111 -9.18 -5.12 -8.19
N MET A 112 -10.12 -4.77 -7.32
CA MET A 112 -9.78 -4.44 -5.92
C MET A 112 -9.28 -5.64 -5.13
N GLY A 113 -9.78 -6.84 -5.42
CA GLY A 113 -9.58 -8.00 -4.57
C GLY A 113 -10.31 -7.83 -3.23
N ASP A 114 -10.03 -8.74 -2.30
CA ASP A 114 -10.56 -8.65 -0.94
C ASP A 114 -9.56 -7.93 -0.01
N ILE A 115 -9.71 -6.61 0.07
CA ILE A 115 -8.84 -5.77 0.88
C ILE A 115 -9.14 -5.95 2.37
N LEU A 116 -10.40 -6.16 2.74
CA LEU A 116 -10.79 -6.33 4.14
C LEU A 116 -10.24 -7.65 4.70
N GLU A 117 -10.37 -8.74 3.95
CA GLU A 117 -9.77 -10.03 4.32
C GLU A 117 -8.24 -9.92 4.40
N THR A 118 -7.63 -9.24 3.43
CA THR A 118 -6.18 -8.98 3.44
C THR A 118 -5.76 -8.26 4.72
N VAL A 119 -6.41 -7.15 5.08
CA VAL A 119 -6.10 -6.37 6.30
C VAL A 119 -6.39 -7.18 7.57
N ALA A 120 -7.51 -7.92 7.61
CA ALA A 120 -7.86 -8.79 8.73
C ALA A 120 -6.83 -9.91 8.96
N SER A 121 -6.29 -10.49 7.89
CA SER A 121 -5.23 -11.49 7.98
C SER A 121 -3.95 -10.91 8.60
N MET A 122 -3.61 -9.66 8.26
CA MET A 122 -2.43 -8.97 8.80
C MET A 122 -2.60 -8.58 10.26
N ILE A 123 -3.80 -8.15 10.67
CA ILE A 123 -4.13 -7.90 12.08
C ILE A 123 -3.94 -9.19 12.90
N THR A 124 -4.43 -10.31 12.38
CA THR A 124 -4.32 -11.63 13.04
C THR A 124 -2.86 -12.09 13.12
N ALA A 125 -2.08 -11.91 12.05
CA ALA A 125 -0.68 -12.32 11.99
C ALA A 125 0.23 -11.44 12.86
N TYR A 126 -0.11 -10.15 13.04
CA TYR A 126 0.72 -9.17 13.74
C TYR A 126 -0.08 -8.41 14.80
N PRO A 127 -0.52 -9.06 15.89
CA PRO A 127 -1.40 -8.46 16.89
C PRO A 127 -0.77 -7.31 17.68
N ALA A 128 0.56 -7.17 17.65
CA ALA A 128 1.29 -6.05 18.28
C ALA A 128 1.38 -4.80 17.39
N VAL A 129 0.94 -4.88 16.13
CA VAL A 129 0.92 -3.75 15.20
C VAL A 129 -0.50 -3.20 15.17
N ARG A 130 -0.63 -1.88 15.35
CA ARG A 130 -1.90 -1.19 15.19
C ARG A 130 -2.18 -0.93 13.72
N PHE A 131 -3.31 -1.42 13.25
CA PHE A 131 -3.81 -1.20 11.91
C PHE A 131 -5.00 -0.27 11.97
N THR A 132 -4.97 0.78 11.16
CA THR A 132 -6.13 1.61 10.89
C THR A 132 -6.52 1.49 9.43
N TYR A 133 -7.81 1.38 9.14
CA TYR A 133 -8.36 1.25 7.81
C TYR A 133 -9.48 2.27 7.61
N ASP A 134 -9.31 3.17 6.65
CA ASP A 134 -10.27 4.21 6.28
C ASP A 134 -10.68 4.00 4.81
N TYR A 135 -11.94 3.64 4.56
CA TYR A 135 -12.50 3.53 3.22
C TYR A 135 -13.60 4.57 3.03
N ARG A 136 -13.56 5.28 1.91
CA ARG A 136 -14.57 6.25 1.51
C ARG A 136 -14.89 6.12 0.02
N ASP A 137 -16.16 6.11 -0.36
CA ASP A 137 -16.58 6.12 -1.77
C ASP A 137 -17.57 7.22 -2.16
N GLY A 138 -17.79 8.16 -1.24
CA GLY A 138 -18.75 9.27 -1.38
C GLY A 138 -20.11 8.98 -0.77
N GLU A 139 -20.52 7.71 -0.69
CA GLU A 139 -21.78 7.28 -0.05
C GLU A 139 -21.51 6.58 1.28
N ASN A 140 -20.49 5.73 1.29
CA ASN A 140 -20.09 4.94 2.43
C ASN A 140 -18.75 5.44 2.98
N ASN A 141 -18.67 5.46 4.31
CA ASN A 141 -17.43 5.67 5.03
C ASN A 141 -17.28 4.57 6.07
N TYR A 142 -16.24 3.76 5.94
CA TYR A 142 -15.88 2.72 6.90
C TYR A 142 -14.56 3.09 7.54
N TYR A 143 -14.55 3.14 8.87
CA TYR A 143 -13.35 3.29 9.65
C TYR A 143 -13.20 2.10 10.58
N PHE A 144 -11.98 1.61 10.70
CA PHE A 144 -11.62 0.53 11.61
C PHE A 144 -10.26 0.82 12.23
N ASP A 145 -10.12 0.49 13.51
CA ASP A 145 -8.88 0.53 14.27
C ASP A 145 -8.74 -0.78 15.04
N SER A 146 -7.60 -1.47 14.90
CA SER A 146 -7.39 -2.76 15.56
C SER A 146 -7.13 -2.66 17.07
N HIS A 147 -6.98 -1.46 17.61
CA HIS A 147 -6.69 -1.21 19.03
C HIS A 147 -7.76 -0.33 19.74
N GLU A 148 -8.90 -0.10 19.10
CA GLU A 148 -10.10 0.51 19.72
C GLU A 148 -11.12 -0.53 20.20
#